data_AF-A0A1V5IH11-F1
#
_entry.id   AF-A0A1V5IH11-F1
#
_cell.length_a   1.000
_cell.length_b   1.000
_cell.length_c   1.000
_cell.angle_alpha   90.00
_cell.angle_beta   90.00
_cell.angle_gamma   90.00
#
_symmetry.space_group_name_H-M   'P 1'
#
loop_
_entity.id
_entity.type
_entity.pdbx_description
1 polymer ?
#
loop_
_entity_poly.entity_id
_entity_poly.type
_entity_poly.pdbx_seq_one_letter_code
_entity_poly.pdbx_strand_id
1 'polypeptide(L)'
;MFCEIARKVDDDDLDRIRSLEDDLGLMLVAFSCRSLDPAREERLRKAMEEFGPQLQAPAAEPDEAQLERIRRLEDDLGLSLIAVQAS
;
A
#
# COMPACT_ATOMS: atom_id res chain seq x y z
N MET A 1 9.78 -0.19 12.04
CA MET A 1 8.44 0.25 11.59
C MET A 1 8.00 -0.78 10.59
N PHE A 2 6.86 -1.43 10.85
CA PHE A 2 6.42 -2.56 10.07
C PHE A 2 5.19 -2.17 9.25
N CYS A 3 5.27 -2.36 7.94
CA CYS A 3 4.16 -2.12 7.01
C CYS A 3 3.67 -3.46 6.46
N GLU A 4 2.36 -3.67 6.50
CA GLU A 4 1.70 -4.79 5.83
C GLU A 4 0.58 -4.28 4.93
N ILE A 5 0.18 -5.09 3.96
CA ILE A 5 -0.99 -4.81 3.14
C ILE A 5 -2.18 -4.55 4.07
N ALA A 6 -2.86 -3.43 3.85
CA ALA A 6 -4.02 -3.03 4.63
C ALA A 6 -5.16 -4.03 4.40
N ARG A 7 -5.35 -4.95 5.36
CA ARG A 7 -6.39 -6.00 5.29
C ARG A 7 -7.79 -5.49 5.61
N LYS A 8 -7.88 -4.28 6.16
CA LYS A 8 -9.12 -3.62 6.56
C LYS A 8 -9.03 -2.17 6.10
N VAL A 9 -9.60 -1.92 4.93
CA VAL A 9 -9.92 -0.60 4.39
C VAL A 9 -11.44 -0.58 4.34
N ASP A 10 -12.09 0.48 4.84
CA ASP A 10 -13.54 0.59 4.74
C ASP A 10 -13.99 0.91 3.31
N ASP A 11 -15.29 0.75 3.05
CA ASP A 11 -15.83 0.86 1.69
C ASP A 11 -15.68 2.28 1.13
N ASP A 12 -15.83 3.31 1.96
CA ASP A 12 -15.69 4.72 1.55
C ASP A 12 -14.24 5.02 1.15
N ASP A 13 -13.26 4.58 1.95
CA ASP A 13 -11.84 4.74 1.65
C ASP A 13 -11.43 3.91 0.42
N LEU A 14 -11.99 2.72 0.26
CA LEU A 14 -11.76 1.87 -0.91
C LEU A 14 -12.27 2.53 -2.20
N ASP A 15 -13.44 3.15 -2.16
CA ASP A 15 -14.00 3.86 -3.30
C ASP A 15 -13.17 5.10 -3.67
N ARG A 16 -12.61 5.79 -2.67
CA ARG A 16 -11.66 6.89 -2.89
C ARG A 16 -10.37 6.42 -3.55
N ILE A 17 -9.81 5.28 -3.11
CA ILE A 17 -8.62 4.67 -3.73
C ILE A 17 -8.93 4.31 -5.19
N ARG A 18 -10.04 3.61 -5.46
CA ARG A 18 -10.44 3.22 -6.83
C ARG A 18 -10.64 4.40 -7.76
N SER A 19 -11.30 5.45 -7.27
CA SER A 19 -11.48 6.68 -8.05
C SER A 19 -10.14 7.29 -8.44
N LEU A 20 -9.15 7.24 -7.55
CA LEU A 20 -7.81 7.71 -7.85
C LEU A 20 -7.08 6.76 -8.83
N GLU A 21 -7.23 5.44 -8.70
CA GLU A 21 -6.68 4.47 -9.65
C GLU A 21 -7.16 4.74 -11.08
N ASP A 22 -8.47 4.92 -11.26
CA ASP A 22 -9.10 5.22 -12.55
C ASP A 22 -8.59 6.54 -13.15
N ASP A 23 -8.46 7.57 -12.31
CA ASP A 23 -7.97 8.88 -12.72
C ASP A 23 -6.48 8.90 -13.12
N LEU A 24 -5.67 8.05 -12.48
CA LEU A 24 -4.23 7.99 -12.72
C LEU A 24 -3.85 6.95 -13.78
N GLY A 25 -4.73 5.98 -14.06
CA GLY A 25 -4.42 4.83 -14.89
C GLY A 25 -3.38 3.90 -14.25
N LEU A 26 -3.34 3.86 -12.91
CA LEU A 26 -2.38 3.10 -12.11
C LEU A 26 -3.12 2.26 -11.09
N MET A 27 -2.55 1.12 -10.70
CA MET A 27 -3.05 0.35 -9.56
C MET A 27 -2.34 0.81 -8.28
N LEU A 28 -3.06 0.87 -7.17
CA LEU A 28 -2.54 1.29 -5.87
C LEU A 28 -2.65 0.15 -4.86
N VAL A 29 -1.52 -0.21 -4.25
CA VAL A 29 -1.49 -1.16 -3.14
C VAL A 29 -1.41 -0.39 -1.83
N ALA A 30 -2.41 -0.58 -0.98
CA ALA A 30 -2.47 0.07 0.33
C ALA A 30 -1.73 -0.72 1.41
N PHE A 31 -0.87 -0.03 2.16
CA PHE A 31 -0.14 -0.52 3.31
C PHE A 31 -0.53 0.24 4.57
N SER A 32 -0.68 -0.49 5.67
CA SER A 32 -0.80 0.07 7.01
C SER A 32 0.52 -0.11 7.75
N CYS A 33 1.14 1.00 8.13
CA CYS A 33 2.41 1.02 8.83
C CYS A 33 2.20 1.26 10.33
N ARG A 34 2.77 0.40 11.17
CA ARG A 34 2.72 0.54 12.63
C ARG A 34 4.06 0.24 13.27
N SER A 35 4.27 0.83 14.44
CA SER A 35 5.39 0.45 15.30
C SER A 35 5.08 -0.86 16.00
N LEU A 36 6.00 -1.81 15.91
CA LEU A 36 5.97 -3.07 16.65
C LEU A 36 7.15 -3.08 17.63
N ASP A 37 7.00 -3.77 18.76
CA ASP A 37 8.16 -4.08 19.58
C ASP A 37 9.09 -5.04 18.81
N PRO A 38 10.42 -5.01 19.06
CA PRO A 38 11.39 -5.78 18.28
C PRO A 38 11.13 -7.29 18.29
N ALA A 39 10.63 -7.85 19.40
CA ALA A 39 10.36 -9.28 19.51
C ALA A 39 9.16 -9.68 18.66
N ARG A 40 8.13 -8.83 18.58
CA ARG A 40 6.96 -9.05 17.72
C ARG A 40 7.28 -8.86 16.24
N GLU A 41 8.10 -7.87 15.89
CA GLU A 41 8.55 -7.65 14.51
C GLU A 41 9.31 -8.88 13.98
N GLU A 42 10.26 -9.41 14.77
CA GLU A 42 11.05 -10.59 14.42
C GLU A 42 10.20 -11.86 14.22
N ARG A 43 9.19 -12.08 15.08
CA ARG A 43 8.26 -13.21 14.93
C ARG A 43 7.42 -13.08 13.65
N LEU A 44 6.96 -11.89 13.33
CA LEU A 44 6.15 -11.66 12.14
C LEU A 44 6.97 -11.87 10.87
N ARG A 45 8.21 -11.37 10.85
CA ARG A 45 9.14 -11.56 9.74
C ARG A 45 9.38 -13.04 9.44
N LYS A 46 9.66 -13.84 10.48
CA LYS A 46 9.83 -15.30 10.33
C LYS A 46 8.58 -15.98 9.76
N ALA A 47 7.40 -15.62 10.25
CA ALA A 47 6.17 -16.16 9.71
C ALA A 47 6.00 -15.79 8.22
N MET A 48 6.32 -14.55 7.82
CA MET A 48 6.25 -14.10 6.42
C MET A 48 7.21 -14.85 5.49
N GLU A 49 8.40 -15.22 5.97
CA GLU A 49 9.37 -16.03 5.21
C GLU A 49 8.83 -17.45 4.91
N GLU A 50 7.96 -17.98 5.77
CA GLU A 50 7.32 -19.30 5.59
C GLU A 50 6.17 -19.30 4.57
N PHE A 51 5.57 -18.14 4.26
CA PHE A 51 4.40 -18.03 3.37
C PHE A 51 4.73 -18.10 1.87
N GLY A 52 5.99 -18.33 1.49
CA GLY A 52 6.40 -18.55 0.09
C GLY A 52 6.63 -17.25 -0.70
N PRO A 53 6.80 -17.33 -2.03
CA PRO A 53 7.14 -16.18 -2.86
C PRO A 53 5.99 -15.16 -2.87
N GLN A 54 6.31 -13.91 -2.57
CA GLN A 54 5.32 -12.83 -2.63
C GLN A 54 4.96 -12.53 -4.08
N LEU A 55 3.67 -12.25 -4.34
CA LEU A 55 3.23 -11.75 -5.64
C LEU A 55 3.93 -10.41 -5.91
N GLN A 56 4.63 -10.30 -7.04
CA GLN A 56 5.36 -9.11 -7.43
C GLN A 56 4.64 -8.43 -8.59
N ALA A 57 4.05 -7.27 -8.33
CA ALA A 57 3.65 -6.35 -9.38
C ALA A 57 4.82 -5.39 -9.67
N PRO A 58 5.14 -5.06 -10.93
CA PRO A 58 6.13 -4.05 -11.24
C PRO A 58 5.72 -2.70 -10.63
N ALA A 59 6.67 -2.00 -10.01
CA ALA A 59 6.42 -0.64 -9.58
C ALA A 59 6.08 0.24 -10.79
N ALA A 60 5.08 1.11 -10.63
CA ALA A 60 4.83 2.16 -11.60
C ALA A 60 5.74 3.36 -11.32
N GLU A 61 6.01 4.17 -12.34
CA GLU A 61 6.73 5.44 -12.22
C GLU A 61 5.75 6.59 -12.45
N PRO A 62 4.95 6.96 -11.43
CA PRO A 62 4.07 8.12 -11.52
C PRO A 62 4.88 9.41 -11.68
N ASP A 63 4.36 10.33 -12.49
CA ASP A 63 4.93 11.67 -12.60
C ASP A 63 4.72 12.50 -11.33
N GLU A 64 5.28 13.71 -11.28
CA GLU A 64 5.21 14.57 -10.09
C GLU A 64 3.78 14.95 -9.71
N ALA A 65 2.90 15.16 -10.68
CA ALA A 65 1.51 15.51 -10.42
C ALA A 65 0.71 14.29 -9.90
N GLN A 66 0.95 13.11 -10.47
CA GLN A 66 0.37 11.85 -10.01
C GLN A 66 0.85 11.54 -8.58
N LEU A 67 2.14 11.70 -8.30
CA LEU A 67 2.74 11.52 -6.98
C LEU A 67 2.12 12.46 -5.94
N GLU A 68 1.90 13.73 -6.29
CA GLU A 68 1.27 14.68 -5.39
C GLU A 68 -0.16 14.26 -5.02
N ARG A 69 -0.93 13.77 -5.99
CA ARG A 69 -2.29 13.27 -5.75
C ARG A 69 -2.30 12.03 -4.87
N ILE A 70 -1.36 11.11 -5.08
CA ILE A 70 -1.20 9.91 -4.25
C ILE A 70 -0.90 10.32 -2.80
N ARG A 71 0.08 11.22 -2.58
CA ARG A 71 0.45 11.68 -1.23
C ARG A 71 -0.70 12.34 -0.47
N ARG A 72 -1.50 13.16 -1.15
CA ARG A 72 -2.69 13.76 -0.53
C ARG A 72 -3.67 12.70 -0.03
N LEU A 73 -3.86 11.63 -0.81
CA LEU A 73 -4.73 10.53 -0.38
C LEU A 73 -4.08 9.70 0.74
N GLU A 74 -2.77 9.47 0.71
CA GLU A 74 -2.04 8.82 1.81
C GLU A 74 -2.25 9.56 3.15
N ASP A 75 -2.10 10.89 3.14
CA ASP A 75 -2.27 11.73 4.32
C ASP A 75 -3.72 11.68 4.85
N ASP A 76 -4.71 11.71 3.95
CA ASP A 76 -6.13 11.64 4.31
C ASP A 76 -6.51 10.30 4.93
N LEU A 77 -5.94 9.20 4.43
CA LEU A 77 -6.29 7.83 4.82
C LEU A 77 -5.42 7.28 5.96
N GLY A 78 -4.27 7.91 6.24
CA GLY A 78 -3.27 7.34 7.15
C GLY A 78 -2.69 6.01 6.66
N LEU A 79 -2.66 5.83 5.34
CA LEU A 79 -2.15 4.65 4.64
C LEU A 79 -0.94 5.05 3.79
N SER A 80 -0.06 4.10 3.50
CA SER A 80 0.92 4.27 2.43
C SER A 80 0.40 3.58 1.17
N LEU A 81 0.43 4.27 0.04
CA LEU A 81 -0.08 3.80 -1.24
C LEU A 81 1.08 3.61 -2.21
N ILE A 82 1.28 2.38 -2.68
CA ILE A 82 2.34 2.05 -3.63
C ILE A 82 1.71 1.92 -5.02
N ALA A 83 2.17 2.74 -5.96
CA ALA A 83 1.76 2.63 -7.36
C ALA A 83 2.44 1.44 -8.05
N VAL A 84 1.63 0.58 -8.66
CA VAL A 84 2.09 -0.59 -9.41
C VAL A 84 1.45 -0.59 -10.80
N GLN A 85 2.10 -1.24 -11.75
CA GLN A 85 1.55 -1.36 -13.10
C GLN A 85 0.28 -2.20 -13.08
N ALA A 86 -0.78 -1.68 -13.69
CA ALA A 86 -1.93 -2.48 -14.08
C ALA A 86 -1.46 -3.52 -15.11
N SER A 87 -1.86 -4.78 -14.93
CA SER A 87 -1.58 -5.84 -15.91
C SER A 87 -2.62 -5.85 -17.01
#